data_AF-K5XV80-F1
#
_entry.id   AF-K5XV80-F1
#
_cell.length_a   1.000
_cell.length_b   1.000
_cell.length_c   1.000
_cell.angle_alpha   90.00
_cell.angle_beta   90.00
_cell.angle_gamma   90.00
#
_symmetry.space_group_name_H-M   'P 1'
#
loop_
_entity.id
_entity.type
_entity.pdbx_description
1 polymer ?
#
loop_
_entity_poly.entity_id
_entity_poly.type
_entity_poly.pdbx_seq_one_letter_code
_entity_poly.pdbx_strand_id
1 'polypeptide(L)'
;QCWIWGHSQLSCKARSPLCAICNEPHNTDAHRAQASCCRGNPKANPPREPTADGVGCPHPPRCRNCAGEHAASARACPFWSHRFDGDWIKSRNSQVRRSRSGRPNPQTNII
;
A
#
# COMPACT_ATOMS: atom_id res chain seq x y z
N GLN A 1 -8.84 -6.59 8.50
CA GLN A 1 -9.49 -5.69 7.51
C GLN A 1 -8.63 -5.58 6.25
N CYS A 2 -9.24 -5.59 5.07
CA CYS A 2 -8.56 -5.43 3.78
C CYS A 2 -8.80 -4.01 3.22
N TRP A 3 -7.76 -3.36 2.70
CA TRP A 3 -7.86 -2.05 2.03
C TRP A 3 -7.77 -2.13 0.51
N ILE A 4 -7.93 -3.32 -0.04
CA ILE A 4 -8.05 -3.55 -1.48
C ILE A 4 -9.53 -3.57 -1.81
N TRP A 5 -9.95 -2.65 -2.65
CA TRP A 5 -11.36 -2.50 -3.03
C TRP A 5 -11.74 -3.51 -4.12
N GLY A 6 -13.04 -3.84 -4.20
CA GLY A 6 -13.61 -4.69 -5.26
C GLY A 6 -13.93 -6.12 -4.87
N HIS A 7 -13.90 -6.42 -3.57
CA HIS A 7 -14.36 -7.70 -3.03
C HIS A 7 -14.91 -7.49 -1.62
N SER A 8 -15.78 -8.41 -1.19
CA SER A 8 -16.31 -8.45 0.17
C SER A 8 -15.27 -8.97 1.17
N GLN A 9 -15.44 -8.70 2.46
CA GLN A 9 -14.55 -9.26 3.48
C GLN A 9 -14.52 -10.80 3.45
N LEU A 10 -15.67 -11.44 3.19
CA LEU A 10 -15.80 -12.89 3.09
C LEU A 10 -15.05 -13.49 1.89
N SER A 11 -14.88 -12.72 0.81
CA SER A 11 -14.17 -13.15 -0.40
C SER A 11 -12.70 -12.68 -0.42
N CYS A 12 -12.25 -12.05 0.67
CA CYS A 12 -10.88 -11.56 0.77
C CYS A 12 -9.90 -12.72 0.93
N LYS A 13 -8.90 -12.77 0.03
CA LYS A 13 -7.82 -13.77 0.07
C LYS A 13 -6.59 -13.32 0.88
N ALA A 14 -6.62 -12.11 1.46
CA ALA A 14 -5.54 -11.64 2.31
C ALA A 14 -5.54 -12.46 3.61
N ARG A 15 -4.41 -13.10 3.92
CA ARG A 15 -4.26 -13.95 5.12
C ARG A 15 -4.20 -13.15 6.43
N SER A 16 -3.92 -11.85 6.33
CA SER A 16 -3.81 -10.92 7.44
C SER A 16 -4.44 -9.57 7.06
N PRO A 17 -4.79 -8.73 8.04
CA PRO A 17 -5.05 -7.33 7.78
C PRO A 17 -3.91 -6.71 6.97
N LEU A 18 -4.26 -5.85 6.02
CA LEU A 18 -3.27 -5.09 5.27
C LEU A 18 -3.19 -3.69 5.87
N CYS A 19 -2.01 -3.11 5.86
CA CYS A 19 -1.81 -1.74 6.29
C CYS A 19 -2.29 -0.78 5.20
N ALA A 20 -3.07 0.25 5.56
CA ALA A 20 -3.55 1.22 4.57
C ALA A 20 -2.42 2.07 3.95
N ILE A 21 -1.28 2.18 4.65
CA ILE A 21 -0.16 3.06 4.31
C ILE A 21 0.85 2.34 3.42
N CYS A 22 1.34 1.18 3.85
CA CYS A 22 2.39 0.41 3.14
C CYS A 22 1.90 -0.88 2.49
N ASN A 23 0.67 -1.32 2.74
CA ASN A 23 0.09 -2.57 2.22
C ASN A 23 0.78 -3.87 2.68
N GLU A 24 1.60 -3.80 3.72
CA GLU A 24 2.20 -4.97 4.38
C GLU A 24 1.20 -5.63 5.34
N PRO A 25 1.43 -6.91 5.74
CA PRO A 25 0.49 -7.69 6.55
C PRO A 25 0.51 -7.28 8.03
N HIS A 26 -0.05 -6.12 8.35
CA HIS A 26 -0.30 -5.62 9.70
C HIS A 26 -1.43 -4.59 9.73
N ASN A 27 -1.99 -4.31 10.90
CA ASN A 27 -2.97 -3.23 11.08
C ASN A 27 -2.29 -1.85 10.97
N THR A 28 -3.02 -0.84 10.48
CA THR A 28 -2.49 0.52 10.33
C THR A 28 -1.96 1.09 11.65
N ASP A 29 -2.55 0.76 12.80
CA ASP A 29 -2.09 1.19 14.13
C ASP A 29 -0.72 0.63 14.50
N ALA A 30 -0.41 -0.57 14.00
CA ALA A 30 0.89 -1.22 14.20
C ALA A 30 1.93 -0.81 13.14
N HIS A 31 1.63 0.15 12.26
CA HIS A 31 2.48 0.50 11.14
C HIS A 31 3.89 0.88 11.56
N ARG A 32 4.05 1.71 12.60
CA ARG A 32 5.40 2.12 13.06
C ARG A 32 6.22 0.94 13.57
N ALA A 33 5.59 0.04 14.32
CA ALA A 33 6.25 -1.08 14.95
C ALA A 33 6.53 -2.24 13.99
N GLN A 34 5.75 -2.42 12.93
CA GLN A 34 5.81 -3.62 12.09
C GLN A 34 6.21 -3.36 10.64
N ALA A 35 6.00 -2.16 10.11
CA ALA A 35 6.31 -1.90 8.71
C ALA A 35 7.81 -1.90 8.46
N SER A 36 8.25 -2.55 7.40
CA SER A 36 9.68 -2.63 7.02
C SER A 36 10.29 -1.23 6.85
N CYS A 37 9.48 -0.30 6.38
CA CYS A 37 9.81 1.10 6.20
C CYS A 37 9.87 1.93 7.50
N CYS A 38 9.36 1.46 8.64
CA CYS A 38 9.33 2.24 9.89
C CYS A 38 10.07 1.57 11.05
N ARG A 39 10.01 0.24 11.15
CA ARG A 39 10.51 -0.54 12.29
C ARG A 39 12.02 -0.44 12.52
N GLY A 40 12.76 -0.01 11.50
CA GLY A 40 14.22 -0.14 11.48
C GLY A 40 14.65 -1.58 11.20
N ASN A 41 15.95 -1.75 10.97
CA ASN A 41 16.58 -3.05 10.78
C ASN A 41 18.03 -2.98 11.30
N PRO A 42 18.29 -3.37 12.56
CA PRO A 42 19.65 -3.35 13.11
C PRO A 42 20.58 -4.37 12.44
N LYS A 43 20.02 -5.36 11.73
CA LYS A 43 20.78 -6.35 10.96
C LYS A 43 21.05 -5.92 9.52
N ALA A 44 20.53 -4.76 9.07
CA ALA A 44 20.87 -4.21 7.76
C ALA A 44 22.31 -3.72 7.74
N ASN A 45 22.88 -3.59 6.54
CA ASN A 45 24.17 -2.95 6.32
C ASN A 45 24.01 -1.77 5.34
N PRO A 46 24.08 -0.51 5.81
CA PRO A 46 24.25 -0.09 7.21
C PRO A 46 23.00 -0.38 8.07
N PRO A 47 23.14 -0.44 9.42
CA PRO A 47 21.99 -0.58 10.31
C PRO A 47 21.00 0.55 10.10
N ARG A 48 19.71 0.20 10.07
CA ARG A 48 18.63 1.18 9.89
C ARG A 48 17.93 1.41 11.21
N GLU A 49 17.91 2.64 11.67
CA GLU A 49 17.19 3.00 12.89
C GLU A 49 15.67 3.00 12.65
N PRO A 50 14.86 2.71 13.70
CA PRO A 50 13.43 2.92 13.65
C PRO A 50 13.10 4.41 13.40
N THR A 51 11.96 4.67 12.76
CA THR A 51 11.47 6.04 12.60
C THR A 51 11.05 6.59 13.97
N ALA A 52 11.66 7.70 14.39
CA ALA A 52 11.35 8.36 15.65
C ALA A 52 9.87 8.77 15.77
N ASP A 53 9.40 8.86 17.00
CA ASP A 53 8.05 9.36 17.31
C ASP A 53 7.90 10.82 16.84
N GLY A 54 6.71 11.16 16.36
CA GLY A 54 6.42 12.49 15.79
C GLY A 54 7.00 12.73 14.39
N VAL A 55 8.02 12.00 13.95
CA VAL A 55 8.53 12.08 12.57
C VAL A 55 7.57 11.34 11.64
N GLY A 56 7.26 11.89 10.47
CA GLY A 56 6.45 11.23 9.45
C GLY A 56 7.04 9.91 8.98
N CYS A 57 6.21 9.07 8.36
CA CYS A 57 6.70 7.84 7.74
C CYS A 57 7.71 8.18 6.61
N PRO A 58 8.91 7.57 6.57
CA PRO A 58 9.98 7.99 5.65
C PRO A 58 9.71 7.59 4.19
N HIS A 59 8.68 6.78 3.92
CA HIS A 59 8.24 6.51 2.56
C HIS A 59 6.91 7.20 2.28
N PRO A 60 6.72 7.75 1.08
CA PRO A 60 5.42 8.24 0.68
C PRO A 60 4.41 7.08 0.72
N PRO A 61 3.19 7.31 1.22
CA PRO A 61 2.15 6.29 1.16
C PRO A 61 1.85 5.97 -0.30
N ARG A 62 1.69 4.69 -0.63
CA ARG A 62 1.38 4.26 -2.01
C ARG A 62 0.12 3.43 -2.03
N CYS A 63 -0.92 3.97 -2.65
CA CYS A 63 -2.22 3.31 -2.70
C CYS A 63 -2.17 2.05 -3.57
N ARG A 64 -2.51 0.90 -3.00
CA ARG A 64 -2.58 -0.37 -3.76
C ARG A 64 -3.60 -0.31 -4.90
N ASN A 65 -4.67 0.46 -4.73
CA ASN A 65 -5.82 0.50 -5.65
C ASN A 65 -5.54 1.36 -6.89
N CYS A 66 -5.12 2.62 -6.72
CA CYS A 66 -4.87 3.54 -7.84
C CYS A 66 -3.39 3.85 -8.11
N ALA A 67 -2.47 3.35 -7.28
CA ALA A 67 -1.03 3.68 -7.31
C ALA A 67 -0.66 5.14 -7.01
N GLY A 68 -1.60 5.96 -6.51
CA GLY A 68 -1.34 7.34 -6.09
C GLY A 68 -0.60 7.46 -4.75
N GLU A 69 -0.08 8.65 -4.49
CA GLU A 69 0.69 9.01 -3.29
C GLU A 69 -0.21 9.33 -2.09
N HIS A 70 -1.00 8.33 -1.68
CA HIS A 70 -1.89 8.40 -0.52
C HIS A 70 -2.17 7.01 0.04
N ALA A 71 -2.65 6.95 1.29
CA ALA A 71 -3.09 5.71 1.89
C ALA A 71 -4.35 5.17 1.20
N ALA A 72 -4.54 3.86 1.17
CA ALA A 72 -5.72 3.23 0.57
C ALA A 72 -7.05 3.60 1.26
N SER A 73 -6.98 4.08 2.50
CA SER A 73 -8.11 4.61 3.28
C SER A 73 -8.41 6.08 3.01
N ALA A 74 -7.56 6.79 2.27
CA ALA A 74 -7.74 8.22 2.01
C ALA A 74 -8.96 8.48 1.11
N ARG A 75 -9.79 9.46 1.51
CA ARG A 75 -10.97 9.89 0.74
C ARG A 75 -10.63 10.44 -0.64
N ALA A 76 -9.40 10.93 -0.82
CA ALA A 76 -8.86 11.37 -2.11
C ALA A 76 -8.68 10.20 -3.11
N CYS A 77 -8.71 8.95 -2.66
CA CYS A 77 -8.61 7.80 -3.55
C CYS A 77 -9.94 7.63 -4.32
N PRO A 78 -9.93 7.58 -5.67
CA PRO A 78 -11.15 7.35 -6.44
C PRO A 78 -11.85 6.03 -6.07
N PHE A 79 -11.08 5.00 -5.71
CA PHE A 79 -11.66 3.73 -5.24
C PHE A 79 -12.35 3.84 -3.88
N TRP A 80 -11.98 4.81 -3.05
CA TRP A 80 -12.68 5.07 -1.79
C TRP A 80 -14.09 5.61 -2.07
N SER A 81 -14.23 6.57 -2.99
CA SER A 81 -15.54 7.13 -3.36
C SER A 81 -16.46 6.11 -4.02
N HIS A 82 -15.89 5.17 -4.79
CA HIS A 82 -16.63 4.09 -5.46
C HIS A 82 -16.57 2.76 -4.72
N ARG A 83 -16.23 2.74 -3.43
CA ARG A 83 -15.98 1.49 -2.67
C ARG A 83 -17.15 0.50 -2.61
N PHE A 84 -18.36 0.97 -2.89
CA PHE A 84 -19.57 0.15 -2.96
C PHE A 84 -20.01 -0.20 -4.39
N ASP A 85 -19.36 0.37 -5.41
CA ASP A 85 -19.66 0.14 -6.81
C ASP A 85 -18.72 -0.93 -7.38
N GLY A 86 -19.19 -2.18 -7.33
CA GLY A 86 -18.39 -3.33 -7.74
C GLY A 86 -17.99 -3.30 -9.22
N ASP A 87 -18.89 -2.82 -10.10
CA ASP A 87 -18.63 -2.82 -11.54
C ASP A 87 -17.67 -1.70 -11.93
N TRP A 88 -17.80 -0.53 -11.32
CA TRP A 88 -16.79 0.52 -11.45
C TRP A 88 -15.42 0.04 -11.00
N ILE A 89 -15.33 -0.66 -9.86
CA ILE A 89 -14.05 -1.16 -9.34
C ILE A 89 -13.43 -2.20 -10.30
N LYS A 90 -14.21 -3.13 -10.85
CA LYS A 90 -13.71 -4.10 -11.84
C LYS A 90 -13.16 -3.38 -13.08
N SER A 91 -13.92 -2.44 -13.63
CA SER A 91 -13.52 -1.64 -14.78
C SER A 91 -12.23 -0.87 -14.50
N ARG A 92 -12.15 -0.16 -13.36
CA ARG A 92 -10.98 0.65 -13.00
C ARG A 92 -9.75 -0.20 -12.71
N ASN A 93 -9.91 -1.35 -12.04
CA ASN A 93 -8.81 -2.29 -11.79
C ASN A 93 -8.18 -2.79 -13.10
N SER A 94 -9.00 -3.04 -14.14
CA SER A 94 -8.49 -3.44 -15.45
C SER A 94 -7.60 -2.36 -16.08
N GLN A 95 -7.97 -1.08 -15.94
CA GLN A 95 -7.20 0.06 -16.43
C GLN A 95 -5.87 0.21 -15.65
N VAL A 96 -5.92 0.19 -14.31
CA VAL A 96 -4.72 0.32 -13.47
C VAL A 96 -3.71 -0.80 -13.75
N ARG A 97 -4.18 -2.04 -13.97
CA ARG A 97 -3.31 -3.17 -14.34
C ARG A 97 -2.60 -2.92 -15.67
N ARG A 98 -3.32 -2.46 -16.70
CA ARG A 98 -2.74 -2.10 -18.00
C ARG A 98 -1.66 -1.01 -17.85
N SER A 99 -1.92 0.04 -17.08
CA SER A 99 -0.94 1.10 -16.83
C SER A 99 0.32 0.63 -16.09
N ARG A 100 0.23 -0.43 -15.27
CA ARG A 100 1.39 -1.03 -14.60
C ARG A 100 2.20 -1.94 -15.52
N SER A 101 1.54 -2.71 -16.38
CA SER A 101 2.19 -3.59 -17.36
C SER A 101 2.94 -2.82 -18.46
N GLY A 102 2.57 -1.57 -18.72
CA GLY A 102 3.25 -0.69 -19.69
C GLY A 102 4.41 0.13 -19.12
N ARG A 103 4.73 0.04 -17.81
CA ARG A 103 5.89 0.75 -17.23
C ARG A 103 7.15 -0.09 -17.42
N PRO A 104 8.24 0.44 -18.03
CA PRO A 104 9.53 -0.23 -18.01
C PRO A 104 10.01 -0.41 -16.56
N ASN A 105 10.67 -1.54 -16.29
CA ASN A 105 11.24 -1.86 -14.99
C ASN A 105 12.34 -0.84 -14.61
N PRO A 106 12.27 -0.13 -13.47
CA PRO A 106 13.32 0.81 -13.07
C PRO A 106 14.58 0.16 -12.45
N GLN A 107 14.80 -1.15 -12.62
CA GLN A 107 16.03 -1.81 -12.18
C GLN A 107 16.95 -2.16 -13.35
N THR A 108 17.60 -1.15 -13.92
CA THR A 108 18.96 -1.30 -14.46
C THR A 108 19.67 0.05 -14.42
N ASN A 109 20.43 0.29 -13.36
CA ASN A 109 21.64 1.10 -13.46
C ASN A 109 22.65 0.55 -12.46
N ILE A 110 23.44 -0.40 -12.96
CA ILE A 110 24.75 -0.75 -12.44
C ILE A 110 25.71 0.20 -13.17
N ILE A 111 26.44 1.02 -12.43
CA ILE A 111 27.72 1.60 -12.85
C ILE A 111 28.72 1.27 -11.75
#